data_AF-A0A7S2GEM3-F1
#
_entry.id   AF-A0A7S2GEM3-F1
#
_cell.length_a   1.000
_cell.length_b   1.000
_cell.length_c   1.000
_cell.angle_alpha   90.00
_cell.angle_beta   90.00
_cell.angle_gamma   90.00
#
_symmetry.space_group_name_H-M   'P 1'
#
loop_
_entity.id
_entity.type
_entity.pdbx_description
1 polymer ?
#
loop_
_entity_poly.entity_id
_entity_poly.type
_entity_poly.pdbx_seq_one_letter_code
_entity_poly.pdbx_strand_id
1 'polypeptide(L)'
;EAHADDCILHVKSPMETTRCLNLGSYNYLGFADDWKDTCGGDVLEALEKWPVGLASARMDMGTTALHTELEALVAKFLGKEDCLVYNMGFATNATTIPAL
;
A
#
# COMPACT_ATOMS: atom_id res chain seq x y z
N GLU A 1 -13.07 -20.90 -8.99
CA GLU A 1 -12.26 -20.80 -10.22
C GLU A 1 -11.15 -19.80 -9.97
N ALA A 2 -9.94 -20.07 -10.45
CA ALA A 2 -8.79 -19.19 -10.21
C ALA A 2 -9.04 -17.84 -10.91
N HIS A 3 -9.14 -16.76 -10.13
CA HIS A 3 -9.18 -15.37 -10.59
C HIS A 3 -7.79 -14.97 -11.11
N ALA A 4 -7.31 -15.66 -12.13
CA ALA A 4 -6.06 -15.33 -12.80
C ALA A 4 -6.27 -14.06 -13.63
N ASP A 5 -5.77 -12.95 -13.08
CA ASP A 5 -5.15 -11.84 -13.80
C ASP A 5 -5.93 -11.27 -15.00
N ASP A 6 -6.84 -10.35 -14.69
CA ASP A 6 -7.49 -9.53 -15.71
C ASP A 6 -7.14 -8.06 -15.56
N CYS A 7 -5.95 -7.70 -16.07
CA CYS A 7 -5.74 -6.68 -17.10
C CYS A 7 -4.45 -5.88 -16.89
N ILE A 8 -3.41 -6.21 -17.65
CA ILE A 8 -2.55 -5.17 -18.22
C ILE A 8 -3.01 -4.94 -19.67
N LEU A 9 -3.41 -3.71 -19.98
CA LEU A 9 -3.68 -3.26 -21.34
C LEU A 9 -2.34 -3.00 -22.04
N HIS A 10 -1.98 -3.83 -23.01
CA HIS A 10 -0.86 -3.48 -23.91
C HIS A 10 -1.43 -2.60 -25.03
N VAL A 11 -1.07 -1.31 -25.02
CA VAL A 11 -1.49 -0.34 -26.04
C VAL A 11 -0.56 -0.49 -27.24
N LYS A 12 -1.06 -1.08 -28.33
CA LYS A 12 -0.29 -1.21 -29.59
C LYS A 12 -0.40 0.04 -30.46
N SER A 13 -1.51 0.77 -30.35
CA SER A 13 -1.77 2.07 -30.99
C SER A 13 -2.81 2.85 -30.19
N PRO A 14 -3.04 4.16 -30.44
CA PRO A 14 -4.06 4.94 -29.74
C PRO A 14 -5.49 4.36 -29.81
N MET A 15 -5.74 3.40 -30.72
CA MET A 15 -7.04 2.80 -30.98
C MET A 15 -7.08 1.28 -30.76
N GLU A 16 -5.99 0.63 -30.36
CA GLU A 16 -5.95 -0.82 -30.17
C GLU A 16 -5.30 -1.21 -28.83
N THR A 17 -6.12 -1.83 -27.97
CA THR A 17 -5.71 -2.42 -26.70
C THR A 17 -5.75 -3.93 -26.77
N THR A 18 -4.69 -4.61 -26.35
CA THR A 18 -4.68 -6.07 -26.16
C THR A 18 -4.72 -6.40 -24.68
N ARG A 19 -5.59 -7.34 -24.27
CA ARG A 19 -5.63 -7.88 -22.91
C ARG A 19 -4.45 -8.84 -22.70
N CYS A 20 -3.69 -8.61 -21.64
CA CYS A 20 -2.52 -9.42 -21.29
C CYS A 20 -2.53 -9.83 -19.82
N LEU A 21 -1.86 -10.95 -19.57
CA LEU A 21 -1.59 -11.53 -18.26
C LEU A 21 -0.46 -10.76 -17.54
N ASN A 22 -0.68 -10.33 -16.30
CA ASN A 22 0.30 -9.58 -15.53
C ASN A 22 1.28 -10.49 -14.76
N LEU A 23 2.39 -10.85 -15.39
CA LEU A 23 3.44 -11.66 -14.74
C LEU A 23 4.60 -10.83 -14.16
N GLY A 24 4.48 -9.50 -14.16
CA GLY A 24 5.58 -8.59 -13.79
C GLY A 24 5.34 -7.77 -12.53
N SER A 25 4.16 -7.89 -11.90
CA SER A 25 3.84 -7.14 -10.68
C SER A 25 4.28 -7.86 -9.41
N TYR A 26 4.26 -7.12 -8.30
CA TYR A 26 4.45 -7.66 -6.95
C TYR A 26 3.13 -7.90 -6.22
N ASN A 27 2.01 -8.06 -6.95
CA ASN A 27 0.68 -8.28 -6.37
C ASN A 27 0.44 -9.75 -5.98
N TYR A 28 1.31 -10.32 -5.14
CA TYR A 28 1.32 -11.76 -4.86
C TYR A 28 0.01 -12.32 -4.27
N LEU A 29 -0.75 -11.50 -3.53
CA LEU A 29 -1.99 -11.89 -2.87
C LEU A 29 -3.25 -11.42 -3.62
N GLY A 30 -3.10 -10.72 -4.74
CA GLY A 30 -4.24 -10.24 -5.52
C GLY A 30 -5.00 -9.05 -4.91
N PHE A 31 -4.59 -8.52 -3.75
CA PHE A 31 -5.32 -7.44 -3.04
C PHE A 31 -5.46 -6.16 -3.86
N ALA A 32 -4.53 -5.86 -4.76
CA ALA A 32 -4.66 -4.67 -5.61
C ALA A 32 -5.76 -4.81 -6.67
N ASP A 33 -6.06 -6.03 -7.11
CA ASP A 33 -7.05 -6.30 -8.16
C ASP A 33 -8.44 -6.48 -7.56
N ASP A 34 -8.53 -7.17 -6.43
CA ASP A 34 -9.76 -7.38 -5.67
C ASP A 34 -9.93 -6.36 -4.54
N TRP A 35 -9.40 -5.15 -4.73
CA TRP A 35 -9.36 -4.15 -3.66
C TRP A 35 -10.75 -3.80 -3.15
N LYS A 36 -11.79 -3.86 -4.00
CA LYS A 36 -13.17 -3.53 -3.62
C LYS A 36 -13.72 -4.48 -2.56
N ASP A 37 -13.45 -5.78 -2.70
CA ASP A 37 -13.98 -6.80 -1.79
C ASP A 37 -13.01 -7.10 -0.63
N THR A 38 -11.72 -6.80 -0.80
CA THR A 38 -10.69 -7.08 0.23
C THR A 38 -10.46 -5.93 1.22
N CYS A 39 -10.31 -4.69 0.75
CA CYS A 39 -9.95 -3.56 1.61
C CYS A 39 -10.69 -2.25 1.32
N GLY A 40 -11.50 -2.21 0.26
CA GLY A 40 -12.07 -0.98 -0.30
C GLY A 40 -13.06 -0.33 0.64
N GLY A 41 -13.89 -1.11 1.34
CA GLY A 41 -14.80 -0.60 2.36
C GLY A 41 -14.05 0.14 3.48
N ASP A 42 -13.06 -0.52 4.08
CA ASP A 42 -12.26 0.04 5.18
C ASP A 42 -11.48 1.29 4.74
N VAL A 43 -10.91 1.28 3.52
CA VAL A 43 -10.20 2.43 2.97
C VAL A 43 -11.13 3.61 2.73
N LEU A 44 -12.31 3.38 2.15
CA LEU A 44 -13.29 4.44 1.90
C LEU A 44 -13.83 5.03 3.21
N GLU A 45 -14.12 4.19 4.20
CA GLU A 45 -14.52 4.65 5.54
C GLU A 45 -13.42 5.48 6.21
N ALA A 46 -12.15 5.08 6.06
CA ALA A 46 -11.03 5.87 6.55
C ALA A 46 -10.93 7.23 5.86
N LEU A 47 -11.18 7.31 4.55
CA LEU A 47 -11.17 8.56 3.77
C LEU A 47 -12.32 9.50 4.13
N GLU A 48 -13.43 9.00 4.65
CA GLU A 48 -14.50 9.85 5.19
C GLU A 48 -14.11 10.50 6.53
N LYS A 49 -13.25 9.84 7.32
CA LYS A 49 -12.85 10.28 8.67
C LYS A 49 -11.53 11.07 8.69
N TRP A 50 -10.63 10.80 7.75
CA TRP A 50 -9.27 11.33 7.74
C TRP A 50 -8.96 12.08 6.45
N PRO A 51 -8.12 13.12 6.50
CA PRO A 51 -7.66 13.79 5.29
C PRO A 51 -6.80 12.86 4.45
N VAL A 52 -6.84 13.04 3.12
CA VAL A 52 -6.03 12.27 2.15
C VAL A 52 -4.52 12.45 2.38
N GLY A 53 -4.11 13.54 3.03
CA GLY A 53 -2.73 13.78 3.44
C GLY A 53 -2.62 14.95 4.42
N LEU A 54 -1.51 14.99 5.16
CA LEU A 54 -1.28 15.95 6.26
C LEU A 54 -0.30 17.07 5.92
N ALA A 55 0.42 16.96 4.80
CA ALA A 55 1.46 17.90 4.37
C ALA A 55 2.50 18.26 5.47
N SER A 56 2.71 17.36 6.44
CA SER A 56 3.65 17.52 7.56
C SER A 56 4.41 16.22 7.81
N ALA A 57 5.61 16.33 8.37
CA ALA A 57 6.45 15.18 8.70
C ALA A 57 6.03 14.54 10.03
N ARG A 58 6.35 13.25 10.22
CA ARG A 58 6.06 12.50 11.46
C ARG A 58 6.65 13.14 12.72
N MET A 59 7.79 13.81 12.59
CA MET A 59 8.48 14.51 13.68
C MET A 59 7.81 15.82 14.11
N ASP A 60 6.85 16.32 13.34
CA ASP A 60 6.11 17.55 13.61
C ASP A 60 4.61 17.21 13.78
N MET A 61 3.72 17.75 12.95
CA MET A 61 2.27 17.52 13.05
C MET A 61 1.75 16.38 12.16
N GLY A 62 2.65 15.56 11.58
CA GLY A 62 2.29 14.53 10.60
C GLY A 62 1.89 13.17 11.18
N THR A 63 1.87 12.99 12.50
CA THR A 63 1.49 11.71 13.11
C THR A 63 -0.01 11.68 13.43
N THR A 64 -0.69 10.61 13.01
CA THR A 64 -2.12 10.35 13.29
C THR A 64 -2.30 9.00 13.97
N ALA A 65 -3.50 8.78 14.54
CA ALA A 65 -3.87 7.50 15.15
C ALA A 65 -3.69 6.31 14.18
N LEU A 66 -3.99 6.51 12.89
CA LEU A 66 -3.80 5.47 11.85
C LEU A 66 -2.35 5.00 11.74
N HIS A 67 -1.37 5.90 11.91
CA HIS A 67 0.05 5.50 11.87
C HIS A 67 0.39 4.59 13.04
N THR A 68 0.01 4.99 14.26
CA THR A 68 0.26 4.21 15.48
C THR A 68 -0.48 2.87 15.48
N GLU A 69 -1.70 2.82 14.94
CA GLU A 69 -2.47 1.58 14.82
C GLU A 69 -1.83 0.61 13.81
N LEU A 70 -1.38 1.12 12.66
CA LEU A 70 -0.66 0.34 11.66
C LEU A 70 0.67 -0.19 12.20
N GLU A 71 1.44 0.65 12.89
CA GLU A 71 2.71 0.28 13.52
C GLU A 71 2.51 -0.86 14.53
N ALA A 72 1.52 -0.75 15.41
CA ALA A 72 1.17 -1.80 16.37
C ALA A 72 0.70 -3.10 15.67
N LEU A 73 -0.10 -3.00 14.62
CA LEU A 73 -0.58 -4.15 13.85
C LEU A 73 0.57 -4.89 13.16
N VAL A 74 1.50 -4.16 12.54
CA VAL A 74 2.66 -4.74 11.87
C VAL A 74 3.65 -5.35 12.88
N ALA A 75 3.91 -4.66 14.00
CA ALA A 75 4.74 -5.20 15.08
C ALA A 75 4.20 -6.54 15.59
N LYS A 76 2.89 -6.61 15.83
CA LYS A 76 2.19 -7.84 16.23
C LYS A 76 2.28 -8.92 15.16
N PHE A 77 2.05 -8.59 13.89
CA PHE A 77 2.12 -9.55 12.78
C PHE A 77 3.51 -10.17 12.64
N LEU A 78 4.58 -9.37 12.84
CA LEU A 78 5.97 -9.82 12.73
C LEU A 78 6.54 -10.41 14.03
N GLY A 79 5.81 -10.36 15.15
CA GLY A 79 6.29 -10.78 16.46
C GLY A 79 7.47 -9.93 16.97
N LYS A 80 7.42 -8.62 16.74
CA LYS A 80 8.42 -7.65 17.20
C LYS A 80 7.84 -6.74 18.28
N GLU A 81 8.72 -6.14 19.09
CA GLU A 81 8.33 -5.26 20.20
C GLU A 81 7.67 -3.96 19.69
N ASP A 82 8.20 -3.39 18.61
CA ASP A 82 7.72 -2.15 18.02
C ASP A 82 7.99 -2.12 16.50
N CYS A 83 7.36 -1.17 15.79
CA CYS A 83 7.51 -0.96 14.36
C CYS A 83 7.44 0.54 14.03
N LEU A 84 8.18 0.96 13.00
CA LEU A 84 8.10 2.30 12.43
C LEU A 84 7.71 2.22 10.95
N VAL A 85 6.66 2.94 10.55
CA VAL A 85 6.17 2.96 9.16
C VAL A 85 6.77 4.13 8.39
N TYR A 86 7.22 3.83 7.17
CA TYR A 86 7.69 4.79 6.18
C TYR A 86 6.79 4.74 4.93
N ASN A 87 6.81 5.82 4.14
CA ASN A 87 5.96 5.93 2.94
C ASN A 87 6.35 4.95 1.82
N MET A 88 7.62 4.52 1.76
CA MET A 88 8.13 3.57 0.77
C MET A 88 9.28 2.73 1.34
N GLY A 89 9.40 1.48 0.89
CA GLY A 89 10.49 0.58 1.33
C GLY A 89 11.90 1.09 1.03
N PHE A 90 12.08 1.88 -0.04
CA PHE A 90 13.36 2.55 -0.31
C PHE A 90 13.72 3.55 0.79
N ALA A 91 12.74 4.37 1.23
CA ALA A 91 12.97 5.37 2.27
C ALA A 91 13.31 4.72 3.61
N THR A 92 12.68 3.58 3.94
CA THR A 92 13.04 2.77 5.11
C THR A 92 14.53 2.43 5.09
N ASN A 93 15.02 1.80 4.03
CA ASN A 93 16.42 1.35 3.98
C ASN A 93 17.40 2.52 3.93
N ALA A 94 17.12 3.52 3.09
CA ALA A 94 18.02 4.65 2.87
C ALA A 94 18.17 5.56 4.09
N THR A 95 17.17 5.60 4.98
CA THR A 95 17.21 6.45 6.18
C THR A 95 17.57 5.68 7.44
N THR A 96 17.10 4.44 7.61
CA THR A 96 17.33 3.67 8.83
C THR A 96 18.73 3.08 8.88
N ILE A 97 19.25 2.47 7.80
CA ILE A 97 20.56 1.80 7.84
C ILE A 97 21.70 2.77 8.20
N PRO A 98 21.78 3.99 7.64
CA PRO A 98 22.84 4.93 8.01
C PRO A 98 22.68 5.54 9.41
N ALA A 99 21.51 5.40 10.04
CA ALA A 99 21.21 5.96 11.35
C ALA A 99 21.53 5.00 12.52
N LEU A 100 21.83 3.72 12.22
CA LEU A 100 22.30 2.71 13.17
C LEU A 100 23.82 2.82 13.38
#